data_AF-A0A392QAZ1-F1
#
_entry.id   AF-A0A392QAZ1-F1
#
_cell.length_a   1.000
_cell.length_b   1.000
_cell.length_c   1.000
_cell.angle_alpha   90.00
_cell.angle_beta   90.00
_cell.angle_gamma   90.00
#
_symmetry.space_group_name_H-M   'P 1'
#
loop_
_entity.id
_entity.type
_entity.pdbx_description
1 polymer ?
#
loop_
_entity_poly.entity_id
_entity_poly.type
_entity_poly.pdbx_seq_one_letter_code
_entity_poly.pdbx_strand_id
1 'polypeptide(L)' 'MKKAISEEAIRGIPKLKIEEGNICGECQIGNQTKVPHQKLQHLTTTRVLELLHMDLMGPMQVESLGGK' A
#
# COMPACT_ATOMS: atom_id res chain seq x y z
N MET A 1 15.29 7.08 9.90
CA MET A 1 14.77 7.07 8.50
C MET A 1 15.19 8.25 7.61
N LYS A 2 15.41 9.46 8.15
CA LYS A 2 15.81 10.67 7.39
C LYS A 2 16.93 10.47 6.36
N LYS A 3 18.05 9.87 6.78
CA LYS A 3 19.22 9.64 5.93
C LYS A 3 18.90 8.76 4.71
N ALA A 4 18.12 7.70 4.91
CA ALA A 4 17.71 6.81 3.83
C ALA A 4 16.81 7.50 2.80
N ILE A 5 15.98 8.46 3.22
CA ILE A 5 15.14 9.27 2.34
C ILE A 5 15.98 10.29 1.56
N SER A 6 16.92 10.96 2.23
CA SER A 6 17.79 11.95 1.57
C SER A 6 18.76 11.33 0.55
N GLU A 7 19.21 10.09 0.80
CA GLU A 7 20.10 9.35 -0.08
C GLU A 7 19.35 8.47 -1.11
N GLU A 8 18.01 8.55 -1.14
CA GLU A 8 17.15 7.70 -1.99
C GLU A 8 17.46 6.19 -1.88
N ALA A 9 17.91 5.75 -0.70
CA ALA A 9 18.36 4.39 -0.46
C ALA A 9 17.24 3.34 -0.55
N ILE A 10 15.98 3.79 -0.53
CA ILE A 10 14.79 2.93 -0.62
C ILE A 10 13.90 3.39 -1.77
N ARG A 11 13.66 2.49 -2.74
CA ARG A 11 12.75 2.75 -3.86
C ARG A 11 11.29 2.80 -3.39
N GLY A 12 10.55 3.79 -3.89
CA GLY A 12 9.11 3.93 -3.63
C GLY A 12 8.74 4.72 -2.37
N ILE A 13 9.72 5.17 -1.58
CA ILE A 13 9.46 6.12 -0.49
C ILE A 13 9.38 7.54 -1.06
N PRO A 14 8.30 8.30 -0.82
CA PRO A 14 8.19 9.69 -1.24
C PRO A 14 9.24 10.57 -0.52
N LYS A 15 9.66 11.66 -1.17
CA LYS A 15 10.57 12.65 -0.55
C LYS A 15 9.82 13.44 0.52
N LEU A 16 9.91 13.00 1.77
CA LEU A 16 9.25 13.64 2.90
C LEU A 16 10.08 14.82 3.42
N LYS A 17 9.43 15.97 3.62
CA LYS A 17 9.98 17.07 4.42
C LYS A 17 9.64 16.78 5.87
N ILE A 18 10.64 16.34 6.65
CA ILE A 18 10.44 16.01 8.05
C ILE A 18 10.76 17.24 8.89
N GLU A 19 9.72 17.86 9.46
CA GLU A 19 9.85 19.03 10.33
C GLU A 19 10.11 18.58 11.77
N GLU A 20 11.11 19.16 12.43
CA GLU A 20 11.37 18.91 13.85
C GLU A 20 10.80 20.05 14.70
N GLY A 21 10.14 19.69 15.81
CA GLY A 21 9.58 20.66 16.77
C GLY A 21 8.26 20.16 17.35
N ASN A 22 7.19 20.22 16.55
CA ASN A 22 5.83 19.94 17.03
C ASN A 22 5.46 18.44 17.03
N ILE A 23 6.06 17.65 16.14
CA ILE A 23 5.80 16.21 15.99
C ILE A 23 7.13 15.49 15.86
N CYS A 24 7.26 14.31 16.47
CA CYS A 24 8.48 13.51 16.35
C CYS A 24 8.70 13.08 14.88
N GLY A 25 9.94 13.12 14.38
CA GLY A 25 10.22 12.83 12.97
C GLY A 25 9.81 11.43 12.55
N GLU A 26 10.00 10.43 13.42
CA GLU A 26 9.56 9.05 13.17
C GLU A 26 8.02 8.92 13.19
N CYS A 27 7.33 9.76 13.97
CA CYS A 27 5.86 9.82 14.01
C CYS A 27 5.29 10.36 12.69
N GLN A 28 5.95 11.37 12.08
CA GLN A 28 5.54 11.89 10.76
C GLN A 28 5.70 10.84 9.66
N ILE A 29 6.73 9.98 9.77
CA ILE A 29 6.96 8.89 8.82
C ILE A 29 5.96 7.75 9.04
N GLY A 30 5.70 7.39 10.30
CA GLY A 30 4.74 6.33 10.64
C GLY A 30 3.29 6.69 10.29
N ASN A 31 2.90 7.96 10.45
CA ASN A 31 1.54 8.45 10.18
C ASN A 31 1.38 9.02 8.76
N GLN A 32 2.15 8.52 7.79
CA GLN A 32 1.94 8.89 6.39
C GLN A 32 0.59 8.35 5.89
N THR A 33 -0.35 9.25 5.64
CA THR A 33 -1.56 8.91 4.90
C THR A 33 -1.19 8.82 3.42
N LYS A 34 -1.39 7.65 2.80
CA LYS A 34 -1.37 7.57 1.33
C LYS A 34 -2.36 8.59 0.78
N VAL A 35 -1.98 9.30 -0.29
CA VAL A 35 -2.93 10.13 -1.03
C VAL A 35 -4.20 9.34 -1.28
N PRO A 36 -5.39 9.93 -1.05
CA PRO A 36 -6.64 9.21 -1.24
C PRO A 36 -6.70 8.71 -2.68
N HIS A 37 -7.08 7.45 -2.85
CA HIS A 37 -7.37 6.93 -4.18
C HIS A 37 -8.49 7.75 -4.79
N GLN A 38 -8.33 8.19 -6.04
CA GLN A 38 -9.36 8.96 -6.71
C GLN A 38 -10.63 8.11 -6.82
N LYS A 39 -11.77 8.69 -6.44
CA LYS A 39 -13.06 8.03 -6.58
C LYS A 39 -13.38 7.94 -8.08
N LEU A 40 -13.80 6.77 -8.53
CA LEU A 40 -14.41 6.61 -9.85
C LEU A 40 -15.70 7.43 -9.88
N GLN A 41 -15.78 8.44 -10.74
CA GLN A 41 -16.93 9.33 -10.89
C GLN A 41 -18.01 8.77 -11.81
N HIS A 42 -17.70 7.70 -12.57
CA HIS A 42 -18.60 7.10 -13.54
C HIS A 42 -18.65 5.58 -13.33
N LEU A 43 -19.78 4.96 -13.70
CA LEU A 43 -19.84 3.50 -13.83
C LEU A 43 -18.81 3.05 -14.87
N THR A 44 -18.00 2.05 -14.51
CA THR A 44 -17.01 1.42 -15.39
C THR A 44 -17.63 0.39 -16.33
N THR A 45 -18.90 0.01 -16.11
CA THR A 45 -19.63 -0.97 -16.90
C THR A 45 -21.03 -0.48 -17.24
N THR A 46 -21.53 -0.89 -18.40
CA THR A 46 -22.83 -0.54 -18.97
C THR A 46 -23.75 -1.76 -19.14
N ARG A 47 -23.18 -2.96 -19.22
CA ARG A 47 -23.92 -4.22 -19.39
C ARG A 47 -23.53 -5.25 -18.33
N VAL A 48 -24.42 -6.23 -18.14
CA VAL A 48 -24.20 -7.36 -17.24
C VAL A 48 -23.00 -8.19 -17.74
N LEU A 49 -22.12 -8.62 -16.82
CA LEU A 49 -20.88 -9.38 -17.08
C LEU A 49 -19.80 -8.64 -17.90
N GLU A 50 -19.83 -7.32 -18.00
CA GLU A 50 -18.78 -6.55 -18.72
C GLU A 50 -17.43 -6.49 -17.98
N LEU A 51 -17.45 -6.54 -16.64
CA LEU A 51 -16.25 -6.61 -15.81
C LEU A 51 -16.45 -7.63 -14.71
N LEU A 52 -15.53 -8.59 -14.61
CA LEU A 52 -15.50 -9.60 -13.57
C LEU A 52 -14.22 -9.44 -12.77
N HIS A 53 -14.35 -9.15 -11.48
CA HIS A 53 -13.23 -9.20 -10.55
C HIS A 53 -13.10 -10.62 -10.01
N MET A 54 -11.96 -11.26 -10.26
CA MET A 54 -11.62 -12.58 -9.73
C MET A 54 -10.39 -12.42 -8.86
N ASP A 55 -10.43 -13.02 -7.68
CA ASP A 55 -9.28 -13.06 -6.78
C ASP A 55 -8.89 -14.52 -6.51
N LEU A 56 -7.61 -14.74 -6.28
CA LEU A 56 -7.10 -16.05 -5.91
C LEU A 56 -7.04 -16.13 -4.39
N MET A 57 -7.66 -17.17 -3.84
CA MET A 57 -7.49 -17.47 -2.42
C MET A 57 -6.08 -18.01 -2.17
N GLY A 58 -5.44 -17.50 -1.13
CA GLY A 58 -4.10 -17.90 -0.68
C GLY A 58 -4.00 -19.39 -0.30
N PRO A 59 -2.79 -19.88 0.04
CA PRO A 59 -2.44 -21.29 0.00
C PRO A 59 -3.47 -22.12 0.74
N MET A 60 -4.21 -22.91 -0.05
CA MET A 60 -5.14 -23.88 0.48
C MET A 60 -4.33 -24.89 1.30
N GLN A 61 -4.89 -25.39 2.41
CA GLN A 61 -4.26 -26.46 3.16
C GLN A 61 -3.98 -27.63 2.20
N VAL A 62 -2.70 -27.85 1.94
CA VAL A 62 -2.18 -29.04 1.31
C VAL A 62 -1.63 -29.91 2.42
N GLU A 63 -1.93 -31.21 2.39
CA GLU A 63 -1.35 -32.15 3.33
C GLU A 63 0.18 -32.07 3.23
N SER A 64 0.82 -31.75 4.35
CA SER A 64 2.28 -31.81 4.42
C SER A 64 2.72 -33.27 4.31
N LEU A 65 3.91 -33.52 3.76
CA LEU A 65 4.50 -34.88 3.74
C LEU A 65 4.71 -35.44 5.17
N GLY A 66 4.65 -34.58 6.20
CA GLY A 66 4.73 -34.97 7.60
C GLY A 66 3.39 -35.36 8.25
N GLY A 67 2.26 -35.18 7.56
CA GLY A 67 0.91 -35.41 8.10
C GLY A 67 0.48 -34.31 9.08
N LYS A 68 -0.56 -33.56 8.70
CA LYS A 68 -1.03 -32.32 9.35
C LYS A 68 0.08 -31.30 9.59
#